data_AF-A0AAP5Q1V6-F1
#
_entry.id   AF-A0AAP5Q1V6-F1
#
_cell.length_a   1.000
_cell.length_b   1.000
_cell.length_c   1.000
_cell.angle_alpha   90.00
_cell.angle_beta   90.00
_cell.angle_gamma   90.00
#
_symmetry.space_group_name_H-M   'P 1'
#
loop_
_entity.id
_entity.type
_entity.pdbx_description
1 polymer ?
#
loop_
_entity_poly.entity_id
_entity_poly.type
_entity_poly.pdbx_seq_one_letter_code
_entity_poly.pdbx_strand_id
1 'polypeptide(L)' 'MYEEDIEHALRARKYNAIRADERELINAITYDTDGIIKRRPCFGYSEEFIGELQEHDINVCEPDKNSDENWTFTLPPMY' A
#
# COMPACT_ATOMS: atom_id res chain seq x y z
N MET A 1 12.28 -16.84 26.74
CA MET A 1 11.63 -15.56 27.11
C MET A 1 12.49 -14.37 26.68
N TYR A 2 12.91 -14.34 25.41
CA TYR A 2 13.67 -13.27 24.73
C TYR A 2 13.37 -13.35 23.23
N GLU A 3 13.19 -14.57 22.73
CA GLU A 3 12.70 -14.85 21.37
C GLU A 3 11.33 -14.22 21.11
N GLU A 4 10.39 -14.36 22.07
CA GLU A 4 9.05 -13.77 21.98
C GLU A 4 9.06 -12.22 21.93
N ASP A 5 9.99 -11.57 22.66
CA ASP A 5 10.16 -10.11 22.65
C ASP A 5 10.75 -9.61 21.32
N ILE A 6 11.74 -10.32 20.78
CA ILE A 6 12.36 -9.98 19.49
C ILE A 6 11.34 -10.18 18.35
N GLU A 7 10.61 -11.29 18.36
CA GLU A 7 9.54 -11.54 17.40
C GLU A 7 8.43 -10.49 17.49
N HIS A 8 8.03 -10.11 18.71
CA HIS A 8 7.03 -9.07 18.91
C HIS A 8 7.50 -7.72 18.38
N ALA A 9 8.75 -7.32 18.67
CA ALA A 9 9.34 -6.09 18.17
C ALA A 9 9.45 -6.06 16.63
N LEU A 10 9.83 -7.19 16.01
CA LEU A 10 9.89 -7.31 14.55
C LEU A 10 8.51 -7.25 13.91
N ARG A 11 7.51 -7.90 14.49
CA ARG A 11 6.11 -7.82 14.04
C ARG A 11 5.57 -6.39 14.14
N ALA A 12 5.80 -5.73 15.27
CA ALA A 12 5.39 -4.33 15.48
C ALA A 12 6.05 -3.40 14.47
N ARG A 13 7.35 -3.58 14.20
CA ARG A 13 8.07 -2.80 13.18
C ARG A 13 7.50 -3.01 11.78
N LYS A 14 7.23 -4.26 11.38
CA LYS A 14 6.62 -4.57 10.08
C LYS A 14 5.24 -3.93 9.96
N TYR A 15 4.40 -4.06 11.00
CA TYR A 15 3.07 -3.46 11.04
C TYR A 15 3.12 -1.93 10.89
N ASN A 16 4.02 -1.27 11.62
CA ASN A 16 4.19 0.18 11.55
C ASN A 16 4.68 0.65 10.17
N ALA A 17 5.56 -0.11 9.52
CA ALA A 17 6.03 0.21 8.18
C ALA A 17 4.88 0.13 7.14
N ILE A 18 4.08 -0.95 7.20
CA ILE A 18 2.90 -1.11 6.33
C ILE A 18 1.93 0.05 6.53
N ARG A 19 1.58 0.39 7.79
CA ARG A 19 0.70 1.52 8.09
C ARG A 19 1.23 2.88 7.60
N ALA A 20 2.54 3.07 7.61
CA ALA A 20 3.14 4.29 7.09
C ALA A 20 2.98 4.37 5.57
N ASP A 21 3.28 3.29 4.85
CA ASP A 21 3.10 3.17 3.40
C ASP A 21 1.61 3.38 3.00
N GLU A 22 0.67 2.76 3.71
CA GLU A 22 -0.78 2.92 3.50
C GLU A 22 -1.21 4.40 3.63
N ARG A 23 -0.77 5.06 4.69
CA ARG A 23 -1.09 6.47 4.92
C ARG A 23 -0.47 7.39 3.87
N GLU A 24 0.75 7.10 3.43
CA GLU A 24 1.39 7.83 2.34
C GLU A 24 0.64 7.67 1.02
N LEU A 25 0.12 6.48 0.73
CA LEU A 25 -0.69 6.24 -0.45
C LEU A 25 -2.02 7.01 -0.39
N ILE A 26 -2.73 7.00 0.75
CA ILE A 26 -3.96 7.82 0.92
C ILE A 26 -3.68 9.30 0.70
N ASN A 27 -2.55 9.81 1.22
CA ASN A 27 -2.15 11.19 0.96
C ASN A 27 -1.88 11.42 -0.54
N ALA A 28 -1.19 10.48 -1.21
CA ALA A 28 -0.95 10.58 -2.64
C ALA A 28 -2.28 10.63 -3.41
N ILE A 29 -3.23 9.73 -3.10
CA ILE A 29 -4.57 9.70 -3.71
C ILE A 29 -5.32 11.01 -3.52
N THR A 30 -5.24 11.61 -2.32
CA THR A 30 -5.94 12.86 -1.98
C THR A 30 -5.45 14.04 -2.80
N TYR A 31 -4.16 14.08 -3.14
CA TYR A 31 -3.53 15.19 -3.86
C TYR A 31 -3.19 14.87 -5.32
N ASP A 32 -3.56 13.69 -5.80
CA ASP A 32 -3.28 13.28 -7.16
C ASP A 32 -4.19 13.99 -8.15
N THR A 33 -3.63 14.33 -9.31
CA THR A 33 -4.32 15.02 -10.40
C THR A 33 -4.26 14.26 -11.73
N ASP A 34 -3.49 13.18 -11.80
CA ASP A 34 -3.21 12.43 -13.04
C ASP A 34 -4.10 11.18 -13.17
N GLY A 35 -4.65 10.72 -12.05
CA GLY A 35 -5.47 9.51 -11.92
C GLY A 35 -4.65 8.22 -11.82
N ILE A 36 -3.31 8.28 -11.88
CA ILE A 36 -2.43 7.11 -11.84
C ILE A 36 -1.30 7.33 -10.85
N ILE A 37 -1.24 6.49 -9.82
CA ILE A 37 -0.21 6.55 -8.78
C ILE A 37 0.64 5.28 -8.84
N LYS A 38 1.95 5.44 -8.97
CA LYS A 38 2.92 4.33 -8.89
C LYS A 38 3.73 4.40 -7.60
N ARG A 39 3.76 3.32 -6.82
CA ARG A 39 4.45 3.26 -5.52
C ARG A 39 5.13 1.92 -5.31
N ARG A 40 6.27 1.92 -4.61
CA ARG A 40 6.98 0.71 -4.17
C ARG A 40 6.99 0.67 -2.65
N PRO A 41 6.01 0.01 -1.99
CA PRO A 41 5.99 -0.12 -0.54
C PRO A 41 7.13 -1.03 -0.07
N CYS A 42 7.57 -0.85 1.18
CA CYS A 42 8.67 -1.66 1.72
C CYS A 42 8.27 -3.12 1.98
N PHE A 43 7.02 -3.36 2.37
CA PHE A 43 6.51 -4.68 2.75
C PHE A 43 5.21 -5.09 2.01
N GLY A 44 4.72 -4.26 1.10
CA GLY A 44 3.37 -4.41 0.53
C GLY A 44 2.31 -3.68 1.36
N TYR A 45 1.08 -3.71 0.87
CA TYR A 45 -0.10 -3.20 1.57
C TYR A 45 -0.86 -4.35 2.22
N SER A 46 -1.66 -4.07 3.25
CA SER A 46 -2.53 -5.08 3.84
C SER A 46 -3.69 -5.44 2.89
N GLU A 47 -4.18 -6.69 2.97
CA GLU A 47 -5.32 -7.14 2.18
C GLU A 47 -6.60 -6.35 2.51
N GLU A 48 -6.79 -6.00 3.78
CA GLU A 48 -7.91 -5.15 4.24
C GLU A 48 -7.89 -3.80 3.53
N PHE A 49 -6.73 -3.14 3.51
CA PHE A 49 -6.55 -1.84 2.87
C PHE A 49 -6.73 -1.91 1.35
N ILE A 50 -6.23 -2.95 0.68
CA ILE A 50 -6.46 -3.15 -0.76
C ILE A 50 -7.95 -3.33 -1.06
N GLY A 51 -8.66 -4.08 -0.21
CA GLY A 51 -10.11 -4.25 -0.31
C GLY A 51 -10.85 -2.91 -0.22
N GLU A 52 -10.51 -2.09 0.79
CA GLU A 52 -11.09 -0.74 0.96
C GLU A 52 -10.85 0.13 -0.28
N LEU A 53 -9.64 0.11 -0.87
CA LEU A 53 -9.35 0.85 -2.10
C LEU A 53 -10.25 0.40 -3.27
N GLN A 54 -10.41 -0.92 -3.45
CA GLN A 54 -11.25 -1.48 -4.51
C GLN A 54 -12.74 -1.17 -4.32
N GLU A 55 -13.23 -1.11 -3.07
CA GLU A 55 -14.60 -0.66 -2.76
C GLU A 55 -14.84 0.81 -3.13
N HIS A 56 -13.77 1.61 -3.19
CA HIS A 56 -13.79 3.00 -3.65
C HIS A 56 -13.50 3.16 -5.16
N ASP A 57 -13.68 2.09 -5.96
CA ASP A 57 -13.42 2.05 -7.41
C ASP A 57 -11.95 2.33 -7.80
N ILE A 58 -11.01 2.18 -6.85
CA ILE A 58 -9.58 2.31 -7.13
C ILE A 58 -9.05 0.96 -7.62
N ASN A 59 -8.59 0.93 -8.87
CA ASN A 59 -8.01 -0.27 -9.42
C ASN A 59 -6.56 -0.44 -8.93
N VAL A 60 -6.30 -1.56 -8.24
CA VAL A 60 -5.00 -1.90 -7.67
C VAL A 60 -4.33 -2.97 -8.53
N CYS A 61 -3.18 -2.65 -9.12
CA CYS A 61 -2.33 -3.59 -9.85
C CYS A 61 -1.06 -3.87 -9.05
N GLU A 62 -0.90 -5.14 -8.66
CA GLU A 62 0.30 -5.64 -8.03
C GLU A 62 1.49 -5.63 -9.01
N PRO A 63 2.73 -5.50 -8.51
CA PRO A 63 3.92 -5.56 -9.35
C PRO A 63 4.05 -6.96 -9.97
N ASP A 64 4.03 -7.03 -11.30
CA ASP A 64 4.32 -8.27 -12.02
C ASP A 64 5.84 -8.43 -12.17
N LYS A 65 6.34 -9.65 -11.91
CA LYS A 65 7.78 -9.98 -11.95
C LYS A 65 8.47 -9.64 -13.28
N ASN A 66 7.72 -9.38 -14.35
CA ASN A 66 8.26 -9.15 -15.69
C ASN A 66 8.27 -7.69 -16.16
N SER A 67 7.54 -6.77 -15.53
CA SER A 67 7.30 -5.45 -16.14
C SER A 67 7.43 -4.24 -15.22
N ASP A 68 7.01 -4.32 -13.95
CA ASP A 68 7.01 -3.15 -13.06
C ASP A 68 7.19 -3.63 -11.61
N GLU A 69 8.25 -3.16 -10.94
CA GLU A 69 8.45 -3.44 -9.51
C GLU A 69 7.53 -2.58 -8.62
N ASN A 70 6.75 -1.69 -9.21
CA ASN A 70 5.84 -0.80 -8.51
C ASN A 70 4.41 -1.32 -8.55
N TRP A 71 3.71 -1.10 -7.44
CA TRP A 71 2.27 -1.13 -7.39
C TRP A 71 1.72 0.06 -8.19
N THR A 72 0.71 -0.19 -9.00
CA THR A 72 -0.01 0.85 -9.75
C THR A 72 -1.42 0.96 -9.23
N PHE A 73 -1.83 2.18 -8.89
CA PHE A 73 -3.17 2.52 -8.43
C PHE A 73 -3.80 3.45 -9.44
N THR A 74 -4.92 3.04 -10.01
CA THR A 74 -5.68 3.86 -10.96
C THR A 74 -6.94 4.35 -10.28
N LEU A 75 -7.04 5.68 -10.16
CA LEU A 75 -8.19 6.34 -9.56
C LEU A 75 -9.35 6.44 -10.56
N PRO A 76 -10.60 6.40 -10.09
CA PRO A 76 -11.73 6.69 -10.94
C PRO A 76 -11.67 8.15 -11.44
N PRO A 77 -12.22 8.45 -12.62
CA PRO A 77 -12.27 9.81 -13.12
C PRO A 77 -13.02 10.72 -12.13
N MET A 78 -12.36 11.79 -11.68
CA MET A 78 -13.01 12.84 -10.88
C MET A 78 -13.98 13.60 -11.79
N TYR A 79 -15.29 13.34 -11.61
CA TYR A 79 -16.38 14.04 -12.31
C TYR A 79 -16.65 15.44 -11.73
#